data_AF-A0A2E2BVE4-F1
#
_entry.id   AF-A0A2E2BVE4-F1
#
_cell.length_a   1.000
_cell.length_b   1.000
_cell.length_c   1.000
_cell.angle_alpha   90.00
_cell.angle_beta   90.00
_cell.angle_gamma   90.00
#
_symmetry.space_group_name_H-M   'P 1'
#
loop_
_entity.id
_entity.type
_entity.pdbx_description
1 polymer ?
#
loop_
_entity_poly.entity_id
_entity_poly.type
_entity_poly.pdbx_seq_one_letter_code
_entity_poly.pdbx_strand_id
1 'polypeptide(L)'
;MVITATADDITTFSRAKCLTTSADNSVEWGRESRERSAEWYRPCEEKVIGFLQLSANWDSYGAFPIREESVERALTVLYDLSLVKGIRRPRVVPTVSGNVGLSWEWDDCNQELDVEVDASRGVRYSYYNENDPDKNLEEITTYDLMDIAQILTDKW
;
A
#
# COMPACT_ATOMS: atom_id res chain seq x y z
N MET A 1 -15.87 -74.53 -11.26
CA MET A 1 -14.78 -75.26 -10.58
C MET A 1 -14.33 -74.37 -9.43
N VAL A 2 -14.11 -74.93 -8.23
CA VAL A 2 -13.89 -74.15 -7.00
C VAL A 2 -12.39 -74.11 -6.68
N ILE A 3 -11.89 -72.94 -6.26
CA ILE A 3 -10.63 -72.81 -5.51
C ILE A 3 -10.92 -71.86 -4.33
N THR A 4 -10.62 -72.31 -3.12
CA THR A 4 -10.87 -71.60 -1.86
C THR A 4 -9.62 -71.63 -0.98
N ALA A 5 -9.14 -70.44 -0.60
CA ALA A 5 -8.25 -70.19 0.53
C ALA A 5 -8.47 -68.72 0.93
N THR A 6 -9.04 -68.37 2.09
CA THR A 6 -8.44 -68.39 3.46
C THR A 6 -7.15 -67.57 3.51
N ALA A 7 -7.04 -66.35 4.04
CA ALA A 7 -7.74 -65.56 5.08
C ALA A 7 -7.00 -65.53 6.44
N ASP A 8 -6.53 -64.32 6.75
CA ASP A 8 -6.16 -63.70 8.03
C ASP A 8 -6.68 -62.23 7.85
N ASP A 9 -7.48 -61.55 8.70
CA ASP A 9 -7.65 -61.52 10.16
C ASP A 9 -6.38 -61.03 10.89
N ILE A 10 -6.37 -60.11 11.88
CA ILE A 10 -7.36 -59.40 12.72
C ILE A 10 -6.82 -57.92 12.86
N THR A 11 -7.49 -56.83 13.27
CA THR A 11 -8.75 -56.55 14.01
C THR A 11 -9.32 -55.17 13.64
N THR A 12 -10.63 -54.95 13.81
CA THR A 12 -11.32 -53.65 13.63
C THR A 12 -11.15 -52.66 14.79
N PHE A 13 -10.78 -51.41 14.50
CA PHE A 13 -11.16 -50.19 15.22
C PHE A 13 -11.20 -49.00 14.23
N SER A 14 -12.06 -47.99 14.31
CA SER A 14 -13.42 -47.92 14.86
C SER A 14 -14.08 -46.58 14.46
N ARG A 15 -15.28 -46.65 13.87
CA ARG A 15 -16.35 -45.61 13.91
C ARG A 15 -16.04 -44.20 13.32
N ALA A 16 -16.60 -43.96 12.12
CA ALA A 16 -16.52 -42.71 11.37
C ALA A 16 -17.16 -41.46 12.04
N LYS A 17 -16.83 -40.27 11.54
CA LYS A 17 -17.69 -39.07 11.63
C LYS A 17 -17.41 -38.03 10.53
N CYS A 18 -18.50 -37.58 9.86
CA CYS A 18 -18.62 -36.38 9.01
C CYS A 18 -17.73 -36.33 7.72
N LEU A 19 -18.13 -35.77 6.57
CA LEU A 19 -18.85 -34.51 6.24
C LEU A 19 -17.99 -33.27 6.59
N THR A 20 -17.72 -32.30 5.70
CA THR A 20 -18.28 -31.98 4.37
C THR A 20 -17.24 -31.53 3.34
N THR A 21 -17.55 -31.81 2.07
CA THR A 21 -17.40 -30.96 0.87
C THR A 21 -16.89 -29.50 1.01
N SER A 22 -15.94 -29.17 0.12
CA SER A 22 -15.61 -27.85 -0.47
C SER A 22 -14.78 -26.79 0.26
N ALA A 23 -14.05 -26.03 -0.59
CA ALA A 23 -13.50 -24.69 -0.43
C ALA A 23 -12.29 -24.48 0.52
N ASP A 24 -11.08 -24.62 -0.03
CA ASP A 24 -10.14 -23.48 -0.11
C ASP A 24 -9.32 -23.60 -1.40
N ASN A 25 -9.18 -22.50 -2.14
CA ASN A 25 -8.25 -22.34 -3.27
C ASN A 25 -8.03 -20.84 -3.62
N SER A 26 -8.08 -19.95 -2.62
CA SER A 26 -8.27 -18.50 -2.83
C SER A 26 -7.29 -17.58 -2.08
N VAL A 27 -6.09 -18.05 -1.68
CA VAL A 27 -5.18 -17.27 -0.80
C VAL A 27 -3.68 -17.27 -1.18
N GLU A 28 -3.32 -17.49 -2.45
CA GLU A 28 -1.91 -17.39 -2.90
C GLU A 28 -1.51 -15.99 -3.43
N TRP A 29 -2.33 -15.36 -4.28
CA TRP A 29 -2.08 -14.05 -4.92
C TRP A 29 -1.68 -12.91 -3.95
N GLY A 30 -2.09 -13.02 -2.68
CA GLY A 30 -1.80 -12.05 -1.62
C GLY A 30 -0.44 -12.22 -0.92
N ARG A 31 0.40 -13.19 -1.31
CA ARG A 31 1.75 -13.39 -0.73
C ARG A 31 2.88 -12.97 -1.67
N GLU A 32 2.97 -13.54 -2.87
CA GLU A 32 4.08 -13.27 -3.81
C GLU A 32 4.22 -11.78 -4.15
N SER A 33 3.11 -11.07 -4.28
CA SER A 33 3.04 -9.63 -4.52
C SER A 33 3.73 -8.80 -3.42
N ARG A 34 3.71 -9.29 -2.16
CA ARG A 34 4.28 -8.61 -0.99
C ARG A 34 5.77 -8.88 -0.77
N GLU A 35 6.32 -9.90 -1.42
CA GLU A 35 7.77 -10.19 -1.40
C GLU A 35 8.54 -9.32 -2.43
N ARG A 36 7.82 -8.51 -3.22
CA ARG A 36 8.37 -7.59 -4.23
C ARG A 36 8.30 -6.11 -3.85
N SER A 37 7.41 -5.74 -2.93
CA SER A 37 7.29 -4.38 -2.38
C SER A 37 8.41 -4.07 -1.39
N ALA A 38 8.92 -2.83 -1.40
CA ALA A 38 9.89 -2.33 -0.43
C ALA A 38 9.39 -2.48 1.02
N GLU A 39 10.31 -2.77 1.95
CA GLU A 39 10.02 -3.04 3.37
C GLU A 39 9.23 -1.91 4.06
N TRP A 40 9.39 -0.67 3.58
CA TRP A 40 8.68 0.50 4.12
C TRP A 40 7.18 0.54 3.80
N TYR A 41 6.68 -0.25 2.84
CA TYR A 41 5.28 -0.23 2.41
C TYR A 41 4.32 -0.53 3.57
N ARG A 42 4.57 -1.60 4.34
CA ARG A 42 3.66 -2.06 5.40
C ARG A 42 3.46 -1.04 6.54
N PRO A 43 4.53 -0.44 7.12
CA PRO A 43 4.38 0.66 8.08
C PRO A 43 3.72 1.94 7.54
N CYS A 44 3.57 2.10 6.23
CA CYS A 44 2.83 3.20 5.62
C CYS A 44 1.36 2.81 5.33
N GLU A 45 1.12 1.59 4.84
CA GLU A 45 -0.21 0.99 4.67
C GLU A 45 -1.02 1.01 5.99
N GLU A 46 -0.44 0.49 7.07
CA GLU A 46 -1.07 0.47 8.40
C GLU A 46 -1.40 1.89 8.91
N LYS A 47 -0.51 2.85 8.69
CA LYS A 47 -0.70 4.24 9.14
C LYS A 47 -1.76 4.97 8.30
N VAL A 48 -1.82 4.73 6.99
CA VAL A 48 -2.82 5.31 6.08
C VAL A 48 -4.20 4.75 6.35
N ILE A 49 -4.35 3.45 6.61
CA ILE A 49 -5.62 2.86 7.07
C ILE A 49 -6.05 3.48 8.43
N GLY A 50 -5.09 3.72 9.33
CA GLY A 50 -5.33 4.39 10.61
C GLY A 50 -5.95 5.80 10.50
N PHE A 51 -5.75 6.51 9.37
CA PHE A 51 -6.33 7.83 9.16
C PHE A 51 -7.86 7.84 9.06
N LEU A 52 -8.49 6.71 8.72
CA LEU A 52 -9.97 6.56 8.73
C LEU A 52 -10.57 6.63 10.14
N GLN A 53 -9.76 6.54 11.20
CA GLN A 53 -10.20 6.69 12.59
C GLN A 53 -10.15 8.14 13.09
N LEU A 54 -9.71 9.10 12.25
CA LEU A 54 -9.67 10.52 12.59
C LEU A 54 -11.07 11.13 12.46
N SER A 55 -11.58 11.69 13.55
CA SER A 55 -12.83 12.47 13.53
C SER A 55 -12.68 13.76 12.72
N ALA A 56 -13.80 14.41 12.38
CA ALA A 56 -13.75 15.81 11.98
C ALA A 56 -13.03 16.66 13.05
N ASN A 57 -12.33 17.71 12.62
CA ASN A 57 -11.56 18.62 13.49
C ASN A 57 -10.46 17.89 14.30
N TRP A 58 -9.83 16.85 13.74
CA TRP A 58 -8.75 16.08 14.40
C TRP A 58 -7.50 16.92 14.72
N ASP A 59 -7.32 18.05 14.05
CA ASP A 59 -6.25 19.03 14.26
C ASP A 59 -6.61 20.15 15.25
N SER A 60 -7.88 20.26 15.65
CA SER A 60 -8.48 21.41 16.36
C SER A 60 -8.54 22.74 15.58
N TYR A 61 -8.24 22.75 14.27
CA TYR A 61 -8.27 23.94 13.41
C TYR A 61 -9.28 23.82 12.25
N GLY A 62 -10.05 22.73 12.20
CA GLY A 62 -11.17 22.54 11.28
C GLY A 62 -10.95 21.50 10.19
N ALA A 63 -9.92 20.66 10.28
CA ALA A 63 -9.65 19.62 9.28
C ALA A 63 -10.85 18.71 9.03
N PHE A 64 -11.07 18.38 7.76
CA PHE A 64 -12.10 17.42 7.36
C PHE A 64 -11.73 15.99 7.79
N PRO A 65 -12.72 15.09 8.00
CA PRO A 65 -12.48 13.66 8.02
C PRO A 65 -11.75 13.20 6.75
N ILE A 66 -10.91 12.19 6.89
CA ILE A 66 -10.13 11.67 5.76
C ILE A 66 -11.03 10.81 4.86
N ARG A 67 -11.02 11.10 3.55
CA ARG A 67 -11.86 10.46 2.54
C ARG A 67 -11.39 9.04 2.25
N GLU A 68 -12.33 8.09 2.23
CA GLU A 68 -12.05 6.67 2.00
C GLU A 68 -11.43 6.44 0.61
N GLU A 69 -11.90 7.16 -0.40
CA GLU A 69 -11.38 7.10 -1.77
C GLU A 69 -9.93 7.62 -1.85
N SER A 70 -9.58 8.64 -1.04
CA SER A 70 -8.21 9.14 -0.94
C SER A 70 -7.28 8.10 -0.28
N VAL A 71 -7.78 7.39 0.74
CA VAL A 71 -7.07 6.28 1.39
C VAL A 71 -6.84 5.12 0.41
N GLU A 72 -7.88 4.66 -0.31
CA GLU A 72 -7.75 3.61 -1.34
C GLU A 72 -6.74 3.99 -2.44
N ARG A 73 -6.83 5.22 -2.96
CA ARG A 73 -5.91 5.72 -3.98
C ARG A 73 -4.49 5.86 -3.43
N ALA A 74 -4.31 6.31 -2.19
CA ALA A 74 -2.99 6.45 -1.58
C ALA A 74 -2.32 5.09 -1.27
N LEU A 75 -3.10 4.07 -0.88
CA LEU A 75 -2.60 2.70 -0.75
C LEU A 75 -2.13 2.16 -2.10
N THR A 76 -2.87 2.45 -3.18
CA THR A 76 -2.47 2.10 -4.55
C THR A 76 -1.15 2.77 -4.93
N VAL A 77 -1.03 4.09 -4.73
CA VAL A 77 0.19 4.87 -5.01
C VAL A 77 1.39 4.37 -4.17
N LEU A 78 1.18 4.10 -2.89
CA LEU A 78 2.21 3.55 -2.00
C LEU A 78 2.68 2.17 -2.45
N TYR A 79 1.77 1.31 -2.91
CA TYR A 79 2.12 -0.01 -3.41
C TYR A 79 2.92 0.08 -4.71
N ASP A 80 2.43 0.85 -5.70
CA ASP A 80 3.10 1.00 -7.00
C ASP A 80 4.51 1.60 -6.84
N LEU A 81 4.66 2.67 -6.04
CA LEU A 81 5.98 3.26 -5.74
C LEU A 81 6.89 2.30 -4.94
N SER A 82 6.34 1.40 -4.12
CA SER A 82 7.14 0.41 -3.39
C SER A 82 7.75 -0.69 -4.28
N LEU A 83 7.27 -0.85 -5.51
CA LEU A 83 7.85 -1.75 -6.51
C LEU A 83 9.05 -1.12 -7.24
N VAL A 84 9.22 0.21 -7.16
CA VAL A 84 10.29 0.95 -7.82
C VAL A 84 11.54 0.96 -6.94
N LYS A 85 12.66 0.47 -7.48
CA LYS A 85 13.93 0.40 -6.76
C LYS A 85 14.54 1.79 -6.55
N GLY A 86 14.98 2.06 -5.33
CA GLY A 86 15.64 3.31 -4.94
C GLY A 86 14.72 4.28 -4.20
N ILE A 87 13.40 4.15 -4.33
CA ILE A 87 12.45 5.03 -3.64
C ILE A 87 12.54 4.85 -2.12
N ARG A 88 12.81 5.96 -1.43
CA ARG A 88 12.88 6.07 0.03
C ARG A 88 11.48 5.98 0.65
N ARG A 89 11.41 5.70 1.95
CA ARG A 89 10.16 5.69 2.71
C ARG A 89 9.51 7.09 2.73
N PRO A 90 8.26 7.28 2.27
CA PRO A 90 7.53 8.52 2.49
C PRO A 90 7.14 8.71 3.96
N ARG A 91 7.15 9.98 4.39
CA ARG A 91 6.38 10.47 5.53
C ARG A 91 4.92 10.61 5.11
N VAL A 92 4.08 9.64 5.47
CA VAL A 92 2.62 9.72 5.21
C VAL A 92 1.91 10.54 6.28
N VAL A 93 0.99 11.43 5.88
CA VAL A 93 0.25 12.37 6.75
C VAL A 93 -1.23 12.49 6.33
N PRO A 94 -2.15 12.82 7.25
CA PRO A 94 -3.48 13.33 6.90
C PRO A 94 -3.40 14.81 6.52
N THR A 95 -4.19 15.26 5.55
CA THR A 95 -4.28 16.68 5.16
C THR A 95 -5.56 17.33 5.70
N VAL A 96 -5.54 18.65 5.90
CA VAL A 96 -6.72 19.42 6.35
C VAL A 96 -7.91 19.34 5.36
N SER A 97 -7.61 19.11 4.07
CA SER A 97 -8.55 18.92 2.97
C SER A 97 -9.27 17.57 2.97
N GLY A 98 -8.95 16.66 3.89
CA GLY A 98 -9.54 15.32 3.95
C GLY A 98 -8.84 14.29 3.06
N ASN A 99 -7.57 14.51 2.70
CA ASN A 99 -6.79 13.63 1.84
C ASN A 99 -5.60 12.99 2.58
N VAL A 100 -4.95 12.04 1.91
CA VAL A 100 -3.63 11.52 2.30
C VAL A 100 -2.54 12.33 1.61
N GLY A 101 -1.61 12.85 2.41
CA GLY A 101 -0.35 13.41 1.95
C GLY A 101 0.79 12.38 2.05
N LEU A 102 1.67 12.37 1.07
CA LEU A 102 2.95 11.65 1.07
C LEU A 102 4.07 12.68 0.90
N SER A 103 5.13 12.58 1.68
CA SER A 103 6.21 13.58 1.71
C SER A 103 7.56 12.88 1.74
N TRP A 104 8.52 13.36 0.95
CA TRP A 104 9.90 12.84 0.90
C TRP A 104 10.90 13.98 1.05
N GLU A 105 11.84 13.80 1.97
CA GLU A 105 12.96 14.70 2.25
C GLU A 105 14.27 13.95 1.94
N TRP A 106 15.23 14.62 1.30
CA TRP A 106 16.56 14.05 0.98
C TRP A 106 17.54 14.25 2.15
N ASP A 107 18.60 13.43 2.22
CA ASP A 107 19.53 13.39 3.39
C ASP A 107 20.27 14.70 3.68
N ASP A 108 20.27 15.64 2.73
CA ASP A 108 20.90 16.95 2.82
C ASP A 108 19.93 18.09 3.13
N CYS A 109 18.63 17.79 3.32
CA CYS A 109 17.52 18.72 3.54
C CYS A 109 17.32 19.77 2.41
N ASN A 110 18.07 19.69 1.31
CA ASN A 110 17.98 20.65 0.21
C ASN A 110 16.87 20.33 -0.79
N GLN A 111 16.29 19.11 -0.73
CA GLN A 111 15.25 18.66 -1.65
C GLN A 111 14.05 18.07 -0.90
N GLU A 112 12.86 18.48 -1.30
CA GLU A 112 11.58 18.00 -0.78
C GLU A 112 10.61 17.70 -1.93
N LEU A 113 9.84 16.61 -1.82
CA LEU A 113 8.73 16.28 -2.69
C LEU A 113 7.49 16.01 -1.84
N ASP A 114 6.54 16.95 -1.89
CA ASP A 114 5.24 16.84 -1.25
C ASP A 114 4.17 16.42 -2.26
N VAL A 115 3.28 15.50 -1.87
CA VAL A 115 2.29 14.86 -2.73
C VAL A 115 0.94 14.77 -2.01
N GLU A 116 -0.12 15.38 -2.57
CA GLU A 116 -1.51 15.22 -2.12
C GLU A 116 -2.29 14.27 -3.04
N VAL A 117 -2.87 13.21 -2.46
CA VAL A 117 -3.63 12.20 -3.21
C VAL A 117 -5.12 12.52 -3.20
N ASP A 118 -5.63 13.13 -4.27
CA ASP A 118 -7.06 13.43 -4.46
C ASP A 118 -7.69 12.45 -5.47
N ALA A 119 -8.41 11.43 -4.98
CA ALA A 119 -9.07 10.44 -5.82
C ALA A 119 -10.02 11.02 -6.89
N SER A 120 -10.47 12.28 -6.74
CA SER A 120 -11.30 12.98 -7.72
C SER A 120 -10.54 13.84 -8.75
N ARG A 121 -9.23 14.07 -8.56
CA ARG A 121 -8.39 14.96 -9.39
C ARG A 121 -7.04 14.37 -9.82
N GLY A 122 -6.70 13.17 -9.36
CA GLY A 122 -5.39 12.57 -9.56
C GLY A 122 -4.44 12.83 -8.38
N VAL A 123 -3.16 12.97 -8.67
CA VAL A 123 -2.13 13.20 -7.66
C VAL A 123 -1.54 14.59 -7.90
N ARG A 124 -1.67 15.49 -6.91
CA ARG A 124 -1.02 16.81 -6.95
C ARG A 124 0.33 16.72 -6.25
N TYR A 125 1.36 17.39 -6.75
CA TYR A 125 2.66 17.42 -6.11
C TYR A 125 3.34 18.77 -6.26
N SER A 126 4.26 19.05 -5.34
CA SER A 126 5.23 20.13 -5.42
C SER A 126 6.62 19.58 -5.13
N TYR A 127 7.61 19.97 -5.94
CA TYR A 127 9.02 19.60 -5.77
C TYR A 127 9.85 20.86 -5.55
N TYR A 128 10.71 20.83 -4.54
CA TYR A 128 11.62 21.90 -4.17
C TYR A 128 13.07 21.41 -4.19
N ASN A 129 13.98 22.23 -4.70
CA ASN A 129 15.42 22.01 -4.69
C ASN A 129 16.16 23.33 -4.46
N GLU A 130 16.75 23.52 -3.27
CA GLU A 130 17.48 24.75 -2.91
C GLU A 130 18.73 24.97 -3.78
N ASN A 131 19.35 23.89 -4.27
CA ASN A 131 20.56 23.97 -5.10
C ASN A 131 20.25 24.27 -6.58
N ASP A 132 19.02 24.04 -7.04
CA ASP A 132 18.59 24.30 -8.43
C ASP A 132 17.12 24.76 -8.49
N PRO A 133 16.83 26.02 -8.06
CA PRO A 133 15.45 26.52 -7.97
C PRO A 133 14.72 26.63 -9.30
N ASP A 134 15.44 26.65 -10.43
CA ASP A 134 14.85 26.64 -11.79
C ASP A 134 14.15 25.29 -12.11
N LYS A 135 14.39 24.24 -11.31
CA LYS A 135 13.68 22.94 -11.36
C LYS A 135 12.47 22.85 -10.41
N ASN A 136 12.18 23.88 -9.61
CA ASN A 136 11.06 23.82 -8.68
C ASN A 136 9.72 23.67 -9.42
N LEU A 137 8.83 22.86 -8.85
CA LEU A 137 7.50 22.56 -9.38
C LEU A 137 6.47 22.84 -8.29
N GLU A 138 5.45 23.64 -8.60
CA GLU A 138 4.38 23.99 -7.65
C GLU A 138 3.01 23.51 -8.16
N GLU A 139 2.26 22.81 -7.31
CA GLU A 139 0.88 22.36 -7.54
C GLU A 139 0.62 21.54 -8.83
N ILE A 140 1.64 20.91 -9.40
CA ILE A 140 1.51 20.08 -10.61
C ILE A 140 0.55 18.92 -10.33
N THR A 141 -0.44 18.71 -11.20
CA THR A 141 -1.41 17.60 -11.08
C THR A 141 -1.17 16.58 -12.19
N THR A 142 -0.90 15.33 -11.81
CA THR A 142 -0.72 14.21 -12.73
C THR A 142 -1.64 13.02 -12.41
N TYR A 143 -1.78 12.13 -13.38
CA TYR A 143 -2.41 10.82 -13.23
C TYR A 143 -1.40 9.67 -13.40
N ASP A 144 -0.22 9.96 -13.95
CA ASP A 144 0.87 9.00 -14.11
C ASP A 144 1.79 9.06 -12.88
N LEU A 145 2.07 7.88 -12.30
CA LEU A 145 2.97 7.78 -11.15
C LEU A 145 4.44 7.73 -11.58
N MET A 146 4.73 7.62 -12.88
CA MET A 146 6.08 7.68 -13.42
C MET A 146 6.71 9.06 -13.27
N ASP A 147 5.93 10.16 -13.34
CA ASP A 147 6.43 11.52 -13.07
C ASP A 147 7.03 11.60 -11.65
N ILE A 148 6.27 11.10 -10.66
CA ILE A 148 6.64 11.08 -9.24
C ILE A 148 7.79 10.08 -8.99
N ALA A 149 7.73 8.90 -9.59
CA ALA A 149 8.79 7.89 -9.48
C ALA A 149 10.10 8.37 -10.10
N GLN A 150 10.06 9.14 -11.19
CA GLN A 150 11.24 9.73 -11.81
C GLN A 150 11.89 10.75 -10.86
N ILE A 151 11.13 11.70 -10.31
CA ILE A 151 11.66 12.65 -9.31
C ILE A 151 12.30 11.92 -8.11
N LEU A 152 11.69 10.82 -7.66
CA LEU A 152 12.18 10.00 -6.54
C LEU A 152 13.36 9.07 -6.85
N THR A 153 13.77 8.92 -8.12
CA THR A 153 14.85 7.99 -8.52
C THR A 153 15.97 8.64 -9.32
N ASP A 154 15.72 9.75 -10.01
CA ASP A 154 16.75 10.52 -10.70
C ASP A 154 17.72 11.17 -9.70
N LYS A 155 19.01 11.07 -10.03
CA LYS A 155 20.09 11.75 -9.32
C LYS A 155 20.39 13.07 -10.01
N TRP A 156 19.61 14.08 -9.63
CA TRP A 156 19.81 15.48 -10.00
C TRP A 156 21.06 16.07 -9.35
#